data_AF-D9PW67-F1
#
_entry.id   AF-D9PW67-F1
#
_cell.length_a   1.000
_cell.length_b   1.000
_cell.length_c   1.000
_cell.angle_alpha   90.00
_cell.angle_beta   90.00
_cell.angle_gamma   90.00
#
_symmetry.space_group_name_H-M   'P 1'
#
loop_
_entity.id
_entity.type
_entity.pdbx_description
1 polymer ?
#
loop_
_entity_poly.entity_id
_entity_poly.type
_entity_poly.pdbx_seq_one_letter_code
_entity_poly.pdbx_strand_id
1 'polypeptide(L)'
;MECTAEVRPLAGSIAPVSVTVPRHQLKDAASLIDSAERPIIIAGFGALEAAESVVELAERIGAGIVTTFRGKGVVDNHHPLYLGCHGSLGSTAAAEAVRKADLLIVIGSSFSDLTQLPPGRILQIDIDPS
;
A
#
# COMPACT_ATOMS: atom_id res chain seq x y z
N MET A 1 -33.34 -23.26 9.29
CA MET A 1 -32.41 -23.78 10.30
C MET A 1 -31.59 -22.59 10.77
N GLU A 2 -32.08 -21.89 11.80
CA GLU A 2 -31.39 -20.72 12.37
C GLU A 2 -30.39 -21.21 13.41
N CYS A 3 -29.14 -20.74 13.31
CA CYS A 3 -28.10 -21.06 14.27
C CYS A 3 -28.34 -20.24 15.54
N THR A 4 -28.80 -20.88 16.62
CA THR A 4 -29.09 -20.26 17.92
C THR A 4 -27.86 -20.20 18.85
N ALA A 5 -26.66 -20.38 18.32
CA ALA A 5 -25.44 -20.35 19.12
C ALA A 5 -25.14 -18.93 19.62
N GLU A 6 -24.96 -18.78 20.93
CA GLU A 6 -24.62 -17.52 21.57
C GLU A 6 -23.19 -17.09 21.16
N VAL A 7 -23.07 -16.01 20.39
CA VAL A 7 -21.77 -15.44 20.01
C VAL A 7 -21.20 -14.72 21.22
N ARG A 8 -20.15 -15.29 21.82
CA ARG A 8 -19.37 -14.62 22.86
C ARG A 8 -18.21 -13.86 22.20
N PRO A 9 -18.26 -12.52 22.09
CA PRO A 9 -17.13 -11.77 21.57
C PRO A 9 -15.93 -11.97 22.49
N LEU A 10 -14.74 -12.03 21.91
CA LEU A 10 -13.50 -12.01 22.69
C LEU A 10 -13.47 -10.69 23.47
N ALA A 11 -13.66 -10.75 24.78
CA ALA A 11 -13.58 -9.59 25.65
C ALA A 11 -12.10 -9.32 25.95
N GLY A 12 -11.51 -8.40 25.19
CA GLY A 12 -10.16 -7.90 25.41
C GLY A 12 -9.84 -6.80 24.41
N SER A 13 -9.30 -5.67 24.88
CA SER A 13 -8.68 -4.67 24.01
C SER A 13 -7.20 -5.00 23.89
N ILE A 14 -6.74 -5.34 22.69
CA ILE A 14 -5.31 -5.24 22.39
C ILE A 14 -5.01 -3.75 22.39
N ALA A 15 -4.06 -3.30 23.22
CA ALA A 15 -3.64 -1.91 23.20
C ALA A 15 -3.18 -1.57 21.77
N PRO A 16 -3.63 -0.44 21.20
CA PRO A 16 -3.17 -0.07 19.87
C PRO A 16 -1.66 0.06 19.89
N VAL A 17 -0.99 -0.60 18.95
CA VAL A 17 0.44 -0.41 18.74
C VAL A 17 0.61 1.01 18.22
N SER A 18 1.16 1.88 19.07
CA SER A 18 1.50 3.24 18.67
C SER A 18 2.93 3.28 18.14
N VAL A 19 3.09 3.30 16.82
CA VAL A 19 4.40 3.48 16.18
C VAL A 19 4.67 4.97 16.02
N THR A 20 5.82 5.44 16.53
CA THR A 20 6.30 6.82 16.27
C THR A 20 7.52 6.75 15.36
N VAL A 21 7.40 7.30 14.15
CA VAL A 21 8.51 7.40 13.20
C VAL A 21 9.38 8.61 13.55
N PRO A 22 10.71 8.48 13.65
CA PRO A 22 11.60 9.62 13.87
C PRO A 22 11.45 10.68 12.77
N ARG A 23 11.44 11.97 13.15
CA ARG A 23 11.24 13.09 12.21
C ARG A 23 12.26 13.13 11.06
N HIS A 24 13.47 12.62 11.25
CA HIS A 24 14.47 12.59 10.19
C HIS A 24 14.09 11.59 9.08
N GLN A 25 13.59 10.40 9.45
CA GLN A 25 13.14 9.40 8.46
C GLN A 25 11.97 9.91 7.61
N LEU A 26 11.06 10.69 8.21
CA LEU A 26 9.99 11.34 7.46
C LEU A 26 10.52 12.36 6.44
N LYS A 27 11.55 13.13 6.81
CA LYS A 27 12.21 14.08 5.88
C LYS A 27 12.96 13.37 4.77
N ASP A 28 13.63 12.27 5.09
CA ASP A 28 14.34 11.44 4.12
C ASP A 28 13.37 10.81 3.12
N ALA A 29 12.24 10.27 3.62
CA ALA A 29 11.17 9.74 2.78
C ALA A 29 10.55 10.80 1.87
N ALA A 30 10.25 11.99 2.39
CA ALA A 30 9.73 13.10 1.59
C ALA A 30 10.74 13.52 0.50
N SER A 31 12.03 13.66 0.85
CA SER A 31 13.08 14.00 -0.12
C SER A 31 13.25 12.92 -1.19
N LEU A 32 13.06 11.64 -0.81
CA LEU A 32 13.10 10.53 -1.75
C LEU A 32 11.93 10.60 -2.74
N ILE A 33 10.73 10.93 -2.26
CA ILE A 33 9.53 11.12 -3.10
C ILE A 33 9.71 12.34 -4.03
N ASP A 34 10.18 13.48 -3.50
CA ASP A 34 10.37 14.72 -4.27
C ASP A 34 11.41 14.57 -5.40
N SER A 35 12.32 13.60 -5.28
CA SER A 35 13.34 13.30 -6.29
C SER A 35 12.91 12.24 -7.32
N ALA A 36 11.69 11.68 -7.21
CA ALA A 36 11.18 10.69 -8.14
C ALA A 36 10.45 11.36 -9.32
N GLU A 37 10.74 10.91 -10.54
CA GLU A 37 10.07 11.39 -11.76
C GLU A 37 8.84 10.55 -12.11
N ARG A 38 8.84 9.27 -11.75
CA ARG A 38 7.78 8.30 -12.08
C ARG A 38 7.44 7.42 -10.86
N PRO A 39 7.00 8.02 -9.74
CA PRO A 39 6.63 7.25 -8.56
C PRO A 39 5.37 6.40 -8.81
N ILE A 40 5.37 5.18 -8.29
CA ILE A 40 4.19 4.31 -8.23
C ILE A 40 3.93 3.92 -6.78
N ILE A 41 2.68 4.07 -6.34
CA ILE A 41 2.22 3.59 -5.05
C ILE A 41 1.72 2.15 -5.20
N ILE A 42 2.21 1.25 -4.34
CA ILE A 42 1.74 -0.13 -4.23
C ILE A 42 0.99 -0.26 -2.90
N ALA A 43 -0.34 -0.27 -2.97
CA ALA A 43 -1.22 -0.39 -1.80
C ALA A 43 -1.53 -1.86 -1.47
N GLY A 44 -1.10 -2.31 -0.29
CA GLY A 44 -1.45 -3.61 0.26
C GLY A 44 -2.68 -3.57 1.14
N PHE A 45 -3.05 -4.73 1.71
CA PHE A 45 -4.19 -4.83 2.63
C PHE A 45 -4.02 -3.97 3.88
N GLY A 46 -2.78 -3.80 4.38
CA GLY A 46 -2.50 -2.98 5.55
C GLY A 46 -2.77 -1.49 5.35
N ALA A 47 -2.97 -1.04 4.10
CA ALA A 47 -3.34 0.33 3.79
C ALA A 47 -4.87 0.59 3.85
N LEU A 48 -5.69 -0.40 4.20
CA LEU A 48 -7.16 -0.29 4.18
C LEU A 48 -7.68 0.89 5.00
N GLU A 49 -7.18 1.07 6.22
CA GLU A 49 -7.58 2.19 7.09
C GLU A 49 -6.97 3.54 6.67
N ALA A 50 -6.03 3.53 5.73
CA ALA A 50 -5.35 4.70 5.19
C ALA A 50 -5.71 4.98 3.73
N ALA A 51 -6.81 4.42 3.22
CA ALA A 51 -7.25 4.53 1.82
C ALA A 51 -7.31 5.98 1.33
N GLU A 52 -7.92 6.88 2.11
CA GLU A 52 -8.03 8.31 1.77
C GLU A 52 -6.65 8.97 1.69
N SER A 53 -5.77 8.71 2.67
CA SER A 53 -4.41 9.24 2.68
C SER A 53 -3.56 8.72 1.51
N VAL A 54 -3.78 7.48 1.08
CA VAL A 54 -3.12 6.90 -0.11
C VAL A 54 -3.52 7.67 -1.36
N VAL A 55 -4.82 7.96 -1.52
CA VAL A 55 -5.33 8.74 -2.66
C VAL A 55 -4.79 10.17 -2.61
N GLU A 56 -4.88 10.85 -1.46
CA GLU A 56 -4.37 12.22 -1.29
C GLU A 56 -2.88 12.32 -1.63
N LEU A 57 -2.08 11.37 -1.16
CA LEU A 57 -0.65 11.31 -1.49
C LEU A 57 -0.45 11.14 -3.00
N ALA A 58 -1.19 10.21 -3.63
CA ALA A 58 -1.05 9.94 -5.06
C ALA A 58 -1.39 11.16 -5.91
N GLU A 59 -2.49 11.84 -5.60
CA GLU A 59 -2.90 13.08 -6.27
C GLU A 59 -1.86 14.19 -6.11
N ARG A 60 -1.31 14.34 -4.89
CA ARG A 60 -0.33 15.37 -4.60
C ARG A 60 0.99 15.18 -5.33
N ILE A 61 1.44 13.94 -5.52
CA ILE A 61 2.73 13.64 -6.16
C ILE A 61 2.58 13.20 -7.62
N GLY A 62 1.35 13.11 -8.13
CA GLY A 62 1.07 12.61 -9.47
C GLY A 62 1.43 11.13 -9.67
N ALA A 63 1.39 10.32 -8.61
CA ALA A 63 1.73 8.90 -8.68
C ALA A 63 0.54 8.05 -9.13
N GLY A 64 0.83 7.06 -9.99
CA GLY A 64 -0.12 5.98 -10.25
C GLY A 64 -0.24 5.05 -9.04
N ILE A 65 -1.42 4.49 -8.82
CA ILE A 65 -1.70 3.56 -7.73
C ILE A 65 -1.95 2.17 -8.31
N VAL A 66 -1.25 1.17 -7.80
CA VAL A 66 -1.59 -0.24 -7.99
C VAL A 66 -1.90 -0.87 -6.64
N THR A 67 -2.77 -1.88 -6.63
CA THR A 67 -3.04 -2.67 -5.42
C THR A 67 -2.39 -4.04 -5.52
N THR A 68 -1.98 -4.62 -4.39
CA THR A 68 -1.72 -6.07 -4.38
C THR A 68 -3.02 -6.85 -4.47
N PHE A 69 -2.94 -8.18 -4.67
CA PHE A 69 -4.13 -9.03 -4.69
C PHE A 69 -4.97 -8.89 -3.42
N ARG A 70 -4.33 -8.82 -2.25
CA ARG A 70 -5.01 -8.62 -0.95
C ARG A 70 -5.44 -7.17 -0.70
N GLY A 71 -4.83 -6.20 -1.39
CA GLY A 71 -5.16 -4.78 -1.29
C GLY A 71 -6.27 -4.32 -2.24
N LYS A 72 -6.90 -5.22 -3.01
CA LYS A 72 -8.05 -4.85 -3.84
C LYS A 72 -9.16 -4.24 -2.97
N GLY A 73 -9.71 -3.11 -3.41
CA GLY A 73 -10.73 -2.37 -2.67
C GLY A 73 -10.17 -1.34 -1.68
N VAL A 74 -8.85 -1.23 -1.50
CA VAL A 74 -8.25 -0.10 -0.77
C VAL A 74 -8.44 1.21 -1.51
N VAL A 75 -8.47 1.17 -2.85
CA VAL A 75 -8.74 2.34 -3.71
C VAL A 75 -9.88 2.00 -4.64
N ASP A 76 -10.73 2.99 -4.94
CA ASP A 76 -11.79 2.86 -5.93
C ASP A 76 -11.18 2.58 -7.31
N ASN A 77 -11.67 1.53 -7.98
CA ASN A 77 -11.20 1.13 -9.30
C ASN A 77 -11.53 2.17 -10.40
N HIS A 78 -12.45 3.10 -10.13
CA HIS A 78 -12.78 4.21 -11.02
C HIS A 78 -11.89 5.44 -10.81
N HIS A 79 -11.01 5.44 -9.81
CA HIS A 79 -10.11 6.55 -9.56
C HIS A 79 -9.15 6.74 -10.75
N PRO A 80 -8.94 7.97 -11.26
CA PRO A 80 -8.16 8.22 -12.48
C PRO A 80 -6.69 7.79 -12.37
N LEU A 81 -6.13 7.77 -11.15
CA LEU A 81 -4.76 7.31 -10.89
C LEU A 81 -4.66 5.80 -10.63
N TYR A 82 -5.77 5.05 -10.59
CA TYR A 82 -5.73 3.61 -10.34
C TYR A 82 -5.38 2.83 -11.61
N LEU A 83 -4.30 2.05 -11.54
CA LEU A 83 -3.71 1.30 -12.65
C LEU A 83 -3.99 -0.21 -12.57
N GLY A 84 -4.76 -0.65 -11.57
CA GLY A 84 -5.16 -2.04 -11.40
C GLY A 84 -4.37 -2.82 -10.35
N CYS A 85 -4.53 -4.14 -10.39
CA CYS A 85 -3.85 -5.05 -9.47
C CYS A 85 -2.46 -5.43 -9.99
N HIS A 86 -1.44 -5.40 -9.12
CA HIS A 86 -0.08 -5.88 -9.37
C HIS A 86 0.17 -7.24 -8.67
N GLY A 87 1.23 -7.94 -9.08
CA GLY A 87 1.64 -9.25 -8.56
C GLY A 87 1.38 -10.39 -9.55
N SER A 88 1.58 -11.64 -9.10
CA SER A 88 1.47 -12.85 -9.96
C SER A 88 0.08 -13.06 -10.57
N LEU A 89 -0.96 -12.48 -9.96
CA LEU A 89 -2.36 -12.50 -10.43
C LEU A 89 -2.83 -11.10 -10.91
N GLY A 90 -1.88 -10.21 -11.16
CA GLY A 90 -2.11 -8.83 -11.56
C GLY A 90 -2.34 -8.66 -13.06
N SER A 91 -2.54 -7.40 -13.47
CA SER A 91 -2.69 -7.01 -14.87
C SER A 91 -1.34 -6.68 -15.52
N THR A 92 -1.25 -6.84 -16.83
CA THR A 92 -0.07 -6.44 -17.62
C THR A 92 0.21 -4.95 -17.53
N ALA A 93 -0.83 -4.12 -17.51
CA ALA A 93 -0.72 -2.66 -17.38
C ALA A 93 -0.10 -2.26 -16.02
N ALA A 94 -0.59 -2.83 -14.91
CA ALA A 94 -0.01 -2.60 -13.59
C ALA A 94 1.45 -3.06 -13.52
N ALA A 95 1.76 -4.25 -14.06
CA ALA A 95 3.13 -4.76 -14.10
C ALA A 95 4.08 -3.89 -14.96
N GLU A 96 3.59 -3.30 -16.04
CA GLU A 96 4.36 -2.37 -16.86
C GLU A 96 4.60 -1.03 -16.17
N ALA A 97 3.58 -0.48 -15.50
CA ALA A 97 3.71 0.74 -14.70
C ALA A 97 4.75 0.56 -13.58
N VAL A 98 4.64 -0.52 -12.80
CA VAL A 98 5.59 -0.85 -11.72
C VAL A 98 7.01 -1.02 -12.25
N ARG A 99 7.19 -1.63 -13.42
CA ARG A 99 8.52 -1.85 -14.01
C ARG A 99 9.19 -0.56 -14.50
N LYS A 100 8.40 0.43 -14.93
CA LYS A 100 8.90 1.72 -15.44
C LYS A 100 9.10 2.75 -14.33
N ALA A 101 8.64 2.46 -13.12
CA ALA A 101 8.77 3.32 -11.97
C ALA A 101 10.24 3.47 -11.58
N ASP A 102 10.62 4.68 -11.19
CA ASP A 102 11.95 4.98 -10.61
C ASP A 102 11.92 5.00 -9.07
N LEU A 103 10.72 5.01 -8.48
CA LEU A 103 10.47 4.83 -7.05
C LEU A 103 9.17 4.04 -6.85
N LEU A 104 9.25 2.97 -6.04
CA LEU A 104 8.07 2.26 -5.54
C LEU A 104 7.78 2.66 -4.10
N ILE A 105 6.58 3.17 -3.84
CA ILE A 105 6.10 3.52 -2.50
C ILE A 105 5.15 2.40 -2.05
N VAL A 106 5.66 1.47 -1.25
CA VAL A 106 4.94 0.27 -0.83
C VAL A 106 4.31 0.51 0.54
N ILE A 107 2.98 0.51 0.60
CA ILE A 107 2.21 0.86 1.80
C ILE A 107 1.42 -0.35 2.28
N GLY A 108 1.69 -0.81 3.50
CA GLY A 108 0.95 -1.88 4.16
C GLY A 108 0.91 -3.19 3.38
N SER A 109 2.03 -3.56 2.75
CA SER A 109 2.16 -4.76 1.94
C SER A 109 3.39 -5.56 2.33
N SER A 110 3.23 -6.87 2.44
CA SER A 110 4.36 -7.79 2.55
C SER A 110 5.12 -7.88 1.22
N PHE A 111 6.43 -8.11 1.33
CA PHE A 111 7.34 -8.31 0.19
C PHE A 111 7.38 -9.79 -0.18
N SER A 112 6.21 -10.43 -0.20
CA SER A 112 6.08 -11.80 -0.66
C SER A 112 6.47 -11.91 -2.13
N ASP A 113 6.95 -13.08 -2.55
CA ASP A 113 7.24 -13.36 -3.96
C ASP A 113 6.02 -13.11 -4.86
N LEU A 114 4.81 -13.26 -4.33
CA LEU A 114 3.55 -12.99 -5.04
C LEU A 114 3.35 -11.51 -5.38
N THR A 115 3.99 -10.61 -4.64
CA THR A 115 3.93 -9.15 -4.89
C THR A 115 4.76 -8.79 -6.12
N GLN A 116 5.74 -9.61 -6.52
CA GLN A 116 6.56 -9.41 -7.74
C GLN A 116 7.15 -8.00 -7.83
N LEU A 117 7.81 -7.53 -6.76
CA LEU A 117 8.49 -6.23 -6.77
C LEU A 117 9.78 -6.34 -7.61
N PRO A 118 9.96 -5.49 -8.63
CA PRO A 118 11.23 -5.43 -9.35
C PRO A 118 12.33 -4.84 -8.45
N PRO A 119 13.61 -5.11 -8.76
CA PRO A 119 14.72 -4.41 -8.10
C PRO A 119 14.64 -2.91 -8.41
N GLY A 120 14.97 -2.07 -7.42
CA GLY A 120 14.93 -0.62 -7.60
C GLY A 120 14.93 0.13 -6.27
N ARG A 121 14.62 1.43 -6.33
CA ARG A 121 14.39 2.26 -5.15
C ARG A 121 13.01 1.96 -4.59
N ILE A 122 12.95 1.56 -3.32
CA ILE A 122 11.72 1.21 -2.63
C ILE A 122 11.63 2.00 -1.33
N LEU A 123 10.51 2.68 -1.11
CA LEU A 123 10.11 3.27 0.15
C LEU A 123 9.01 2.40 0.76
N GLN A 124 9.31 1.71 1.86
CA GLN A 124 8.34 0.87 2.56
C GLN A 124 7.73 1.63 3.74
N ILE A 125 6.41 1.59 3.84
CA ILE A 125 5.63 2.12 4.95
C ILE A 125 4.80 0.97 5.51
N ASP A 126 5.20 0.47 6.68
CA ASP A 126 4.50 -0.62 7.36
C ASP A 126 4.45 -0.35 8.88
N ILE A 127 3.44 -0.91 9.53
CA ILE A 127 3.29 -0.87 10.99
C ILE A 127 4.11 -1.97 11.66
N ASP A 128 4.36 -3.07 10.96
CA ASP A 128 5.23 -4.15 11.43
C ASP A 128 6.69 -3.87 11.00
N PRO A 129 7.64 -3.75 11.95
CA PRO A 129 9.04 -3.54 11.64
C PRO A 129 9.78 -4.80 11.17
N SER A 130 9.12 -5.96 11.15
CA SER A 130 9.73 -7.28 10.88
C SER A 130 9.84 -7.65 9.41
#